data_AF-A0A7C3E776-F1
#
_entry.id   AF-A0A7C3E776-F1
#
_cell.length_a   1.000
_cell.length_b   1.000
_cell.length_c   1.000
_cell.angle_alpha   90.00
_cell.angle_beta   90.00
_cell.angle_gamma   90.00
#
_symmetry.space_group_name_H-M   'P 1'
#
loop_
_entity.id
_entity.type
_entity.pdbx_description
1 polymer ?
#
loop_
_entity_poly.entity_id
_entity_poly.type
_entity_poly.pdbx_seq_one_letter_code
_entity_poly.pdbx_strand_id
1 'polypeptide(L)'
;MSYLQAIILAVIEGLTEFLPVSSTGHMILAQSLMNIQSDEFIKTFEIVIQLGAILAVLVLYIKRFIVGITIYLKLMVAFLPTGIAGLLAYKFIKQYLFNPFIVSFSLIAGGVILILLDMWSEHRSAKYKDIEDITYGGALKIGVIQC
;
A
#
# COMPACT_ATOMS: atom_id res chain seq x y z
N MET A 1 14.76 19.86 -4.14
CA MET A 1 13.84 19.75 -2.99
C MET A 1 14.37 20.55 -1.81
N SER A 2 13.54 21.34 -1.15
CA SER A 2 13.89 22.00 0.12
C SER A 2 13.54 21.12 1.33
N TYR A 3 14.08 21.43 2.52
CA TYR A 3 13.72 20.70 3.75
C TYR A 3 12.22 20.76 4.07
N LEU A 4 11.57 21.90 3.80
CA LEU A 4 10.13 22.03 4.00
C LEU A 4 9.35 21.10 3.07
N GLN A 5 9.72 21.04 1.79
CA GLN A 5 9.12 20.10 0.83
C GLN A 5 9.33 18.64 1.27
N ALA A 6 10.52 18.30 1.76
CA ALA A 6 10.82 16.97 2.27
C ALA A 6 9.93 16.58 3.46
N ILE A 7 9.74 17.50 4.41
CA ILE A 7 8.86 17.29 5.58
C ILE A 7 7.41 17.09 5.13
N ILE A 8 6.91 17.94 4.21
CA ILE A 8 5.54 17.82 3.70
C ILE A 8 5.33 16.46 3.03
N LEU A 9 6.25 16.05 2.15
CA LEU A 9 6.17 14.74 1.49
C LEU A 9 6.24 13.58 2.50
N ALA A 10 7.11 13.65 3.50
CA ALA A 10 7.20 12.62 4.55
C ALA A 10 5.93 12.53 5.41
N VAL A 11 5.28 13.66 5.72
CA VAL A 11 4.00 13.69 6.43
C VAL A 11 2.89 13.09 5.57
N ILE A 12 2.83 13.45 4.29
CA ILE A 12 1.85 12.89 3.36
C ILE A 12 2.00 11.38 3.29
N GLU A 13 3.22 10.88 3.05
CA GLU A 13 3.52 9.46 3.02
C GLU A 13 3.07 8.76 4.31
N GLY A 14 3.53 9.25 5.47
CA GLY A 14 3.18 8.64 6.77
C GLY A 14 1.68 8.63 7.07
N LEU A 15 0.92 9.61 6.57
CA LEU A 15 -0.54 9.67 6.75
C LEU A 15 -1.31 8.83 5.73
N THR A 16 -0.77 8.55 4.56
CA THR A 16 -1.53 7.98 3.43
C THR A 16 -1.15 6.56 3.08
N GLU A 17 0.01 6.06 3.49
CA GLU A 17 0.52 4.74 3.11
C GLU A 17 -0.36 3.59 3.65
N PHE A 18 -0.88 3.72 4.87
CA PHE A 18 -1.73 2.68 5.49
C PHE A 18 -3.22 2.97 5.41
N LEU A 19 -3.60 4.17 4.98
CA LEU A 19 -4.99 4.50 4.71
C LEU A 19 -5.33 4.06 3.28
N PRO A 20 -6.55 3.60 3.01
CA PRO A 20 -6.94 3.14 1.68
C PRO A 20 -7.27 4.34 0.75
N VAL A 21 -6.30 5.25 0.59
CA VAL A 21 -6.43 6.54 -0.12
C VAL A 21 -5.32 6.78 -1.15
N SER A 22 -4.40 5.83 -1.32
CA SER A 22 -3.21 5.87 -2.21
C SER A 22 -2.20 6.98 -1.89
N SER A 23 -1.09 6.60 -1.26
CA SER A 23 0.08 7.46 -1.07
C SER A 23 0.65 7.96 -2.40
N THR A 24 0.81 7.08 -3.40
CA THR A 24 1.34 7.44 -4.72
C THR A 24 0.54 8.57 -5.39
N GLY A 25 -0.80 8.52 -5.32
CA GLY A 25 -1.64 9.60 -5.86
C GLY A 25 -1.42 10.94 -5.15
N HIS A 26 -1.39 10.92 -3.81
CA HIS A 26 -1.15 12.12 -3.01
C HIS A 26 0.25 12.70 -3.24
N MET A 27 1.26 11.84 -3.41
CA MET A 27 2.65 12.25 -3.68
C MET A 27 2.77 12.94 -5.03
N ILE A 28 2.16 12.40 -6.09
CA ILE A 28 2.13 13.02 -7.42
C ILE A 28 1.47 14.40 -7.36
N LEU A 29 0.33 14.51 -6.68
CA LEU A 29 -0.39 15.79 -6.53
C LEU A 29 0.43 16.82 -5.74
N ALA A 30 1.00 16.41 -4.60
CA ALA A 30 1.80 17.28 -3.76
C ALA A 30 3.05 17.80 -4.48
N GLN A 31 3.73 16.94 -5.25
CA GLN A 31 4.86 17.34 -6.07
C GLN A 31 4.46 18.34 -7.15
N SER A 32 3.35 18.10 -7.85
CA SER A 32 2.83 19.02 -8.86
C SER A 32 2.49 20.39 -8.26
N LEU A 33 1.81 20.43 -7.11
CA LEU A 33 1.45 21.68 -6.42
C LEU A 33 2.69 22.45 -5.92
N MET A 34 3.73 21.74 -5.50
CA MET A 34 4.98 22.33 -5.03
C MET A 34 6.02 22.57 -6.14
N ASN A 35 5.67 22.31 -7.41
CA ASN A 35 6.57 22.36 -8.57
C ASN A 35 7.88 21.57 -8.37
N ILE A 36 7.79 20.40 -7.75
CA ILE A 36 8.92 19.48 -7.58
C ILE A 36 9.07 18.68 -8.87
N GLN A 37 10.21 18.81 -9.54
CA GLN A 37 10.51 18.00 -10.73
C GLN A 37 10.77 16.55 -10.33
N SER A 38 10.14 15.61 -11.01
CA SER A 38 10.27 14.17 -10.75
C SER A 38 11.59 13.60 -11.30
N ASP A 39 12.70 14.04 -10.74
CA ASP A 39 14.03 13.50 -11.02
C ASP A 39 14.28 12.16 -10.27
N GLU A 40 15.43 11.54 -10.53
CA GLU A 40 15.80 10.27 -9.91
C GLU A 40 16.00 10.39 -8.38
N PHE A 41 16.43 11.56 -7.91
CA PHE A 41 16.57 11.83 -6.48
C PHE A 41 15.21 11.83 -5.79
N ILE A 42 14.20 12.51 -6.36
CA ILE A 42 12.85 12.55 -5.80
C ILE A 42 12.24 11.14 -5.75
N LYS A 43 12.34 10.36 -6.82
CA LYS A 43 11.84 8.97 -6.83
C LYS A 43 12.51 8.12 -5.76
N THR A 44 13.83 8.28 -5.59
CA THR A 44 14.56 7.58 -4.54
C THR A 44 14.14 8.06 -3.15
N PHE A 45 13.92 9.36 -2.98
CA PHE A 45 13.45 9.94 -1.72
C PHE A 45 12.09 9.37 -1.31
N GLU A 46 11.13 9.24 -2.24
CA GLU A 46 9.82 8.61 -1.99
C GLU A 46 9.95 7.18 -1.48
N ILE A 47 10.81 6.38 -2.11
CA ILE A 47 11.09 5.00 -1.69
C ILE A 47 11.72 4.97 -0.29
N VAL A 48 12.58 5.94 0.04
CA VAL A 48 13.23 6.00 1.35
C VAL A 48 12.25 6.38 2.46
N ILE A 49 11.35 7.34 2.23
CA ILE A 49 10.37 7.74 3.26
C ILE A 49 9.32 6.65 3.53
N GLN A 50 9.00 5.81 2.53
CA GLN A 50 8.20 4.59 2.71
C GLN A 50 8.80 3.64 3.74
N LEU A 51 10.14 3.55 3.84
CA LEU A 51 10.79 2.74 4.89
C LEU A 51 10.45 3.24 6.30
N GLY A 52 10.22 4.54 6.45
CA GLY A 52 9.75 5.12 7.71
C GLY A 52 8.33 4.68 8.06
N ALA A 53 7.43 4.64 7.08
CA ALA A 53 6.08 4.11 7.25
C ALA A 53 6.12 2.61 7.62
N ILE A 54 6.91 1.81 6.90
CA ILE A 54 7.11 0.38 7.19
C ILE A 54 7.64 0.18 8.62
N LEU A 55 8.62 0.99 9.04
CA LEU A 55 9.17 0.93 10.39
C LEU A 55 8.11 1.24 11.45
N ALA A 56 7.18 2.16 11.18
CA ALA A 56 6.07 2.45 12.11
C ALA A 56 5.19 1.21 12.33
N VAL A 57 4.87 0.46 11.27
CA VAL A 57 4.13 -0.82 11.39
C VAL A 57 4.93 -1.88 12.13
N LEU A 58 6.22 -2.01 11.85
CA LEU A 58 7.09 -2.95 12.55
C LEU A 58 7.13 -2.67 14.05
N VAL A 59 7.26 -1.40 14.45
CA VAL A 59 7.27 -0.99 15.87
C VAL A 59 5.89 -1.20 16.50
N LEU A 60 4.81 -0.80 15.82
CA LEU A 60 3.43 -0.92 16.33
C LEU A 60 3.05 -2.39 16.59
N TYR A 61 3.45 -3.30 15.70
CA TYR A 61 3.12 -4.72 15.78
C TYR A 61 4.31 -5.61 16.18
N ILE A 62 5.35 -5.06 16.80
CA ILE A 62 6.60 -5.78 17.10
C ILE A 62 6.36 -7.08 17.88
N LYS A 63 5.41 -7.07 18.81
CA LYS A 63 5.04 -8.25 19.60
C LYS A 63 4.52 -9.38 18.72
N ARG A 64 3.73 -9.07 17.68
CA ARG A 64 3.16 -10.07 16.75
C ARG A 64 4.25 -10.72 15.89
N PHE A 65 5.26 -9.95 15.48
CA PHE A 65 6.40 -10.47 14.72
C PHE A 65 7.32 -11.40 15.52
N ILE A 66 7.28 -11.34 16.87
CA ILE A 66 8.10 -12.17 17.75
C ILE A 66 7.37 -13.48 18.18
N VAL A 67 6.06 -13.62 17.91
CA VAL A 67 5.27 -14.78 18.35
C VAL A 67 5.75 -16.11 17.75
N GLY A 68 6.16 -16.14 16.47
CA GLY A 68 6.66 -17.35 15.83
C GLY A 68 6.64 -17.33 14.31
N ILE A 69 7.11 -18.40 13.68
CA ILE A 69 7.31 -18.47 12.21
C ILE A 69 5.99 -18.45 11.41
N THR A 70 4.87 -18.83 12.02
CA THR A 70 3.57 -18.97 11.35
C THR A 70 3.09 -17.66 10.69
N ILE A 71 3.32 -16.50 11.32
CA ILE A 71 2.95 -15.21 10.73
C ILE A 71 3.72 -14.95 9.43
N TYR A 72 5.01 -15.28 9.40
CA TYR A 72 5.86 -15.13 8.22
C TYR A 72 5.43 -16.07 7.09
N LEU A 73 5.03 -17.30 7.39
CA LEU A 73 4.51 -18.22 6.38
C LEU A 73 3.19 -17.71 5.78
N LYS A 74 2.28 -17.17 6.59
CA LYS A 74 1.03 -16.59 6.09
C LYS A 74 1.26 -15.32 5.27
N LEU A 75 2.17 -14.46 5.71
CA LEU A 75 2.59 -13.28 4.95
C LEU A 75 3.21 -13.66 3.62
N MET A 76 4.06 -14.70 3.58
CA MET A 76 4.63 -15.22 2.34
C MET A 76 3.54 -15.74 1.39
N VAL A 77 2.56 -16.49 1.90
CA VAL A 77 1.44 -16.98 1.09
C VAL A 77 0.58 -15.83 0.53
N ALA A 78 0.35 -14.78 1.32
CA ALA A 78 -0.34 -13.58 0.84
C ALA A 78 0.50 -12.78 -0.16
N PHE A 79 1.82 -12.69 0.03
CA PHE A 79 2.72 -11.93 -0.83
C PHE A 79 2.97 -12.59 -2.18
N LEU A 80 3.00 -13.93 -2.24
CA LEU A 80 3.40 -14.68 -3.45
C LEU A 80 2.62 -14.29 -4.72
N PRO A 81 1.28 -14.24 -4.74
CA PRO A 81 0.53 -13.84 -5.94
C PRO A 81 0.93 -12.46 -6.44
N THR A 82 0.97 -11.46 -5.54
CA THR A 82 1.30 -10.07 -5.87
C THR A 82 2.75 -9.92 -6.29
N GLY A 83 3.68 -10.59 -5.62
CA GLY A 83 5.09 -10.59 -5.98
C GLY A 83 5.32 -11.18 -7.37
N ILE A 84 4.67 -12.30 -7.70
CA ILE A 84 4.77 -12.92 -9.02
C ILE A 84 4.12 -12.03 -10.09
N ALA A 85 2.88 -11.57 -9.87
CA ALA A 85 2.18 -10.71 -10.81
C ALA A 85 2.94 -9.40 -11.06
N GLY A 86 3.42 -8.75 -9.99
CA GLY A 86 4.21 -7.53 -10.05
C GLY A 86 5.53 -7.71 -10.79
N LEU A 87 6.26 -8.81 -10.57
CA LEU A 87 7.51 -9.09 -11.29
C LEU A 87 7.28 -9.33 -12.78
N LEU A 88 6.26 -10.11 -13.14
CA LEU A 88 5.95 -10.43 -14.53
C LEU A 88 5.39 -9.21 -15.28
N ALA A 89 4.58 -8.40 -14.62
CA ALA A 89 3.92 -7.23 -15.20
C ALA A 89 4.68 -5.91 -15.00
N TYR A 90 5.83 -5.90 -14.32
CA TYR A 90 6.55 -4.69 -13.90
C TYR A 90 6.72 -3.65 -15.03
N LYS A 91 7.20 -4.10 -16.20
CA LYS A 91 7.41 -3.22 -17.36
C LYS A 91 6.09 -2.63 -17.88
N PHE A 92 5.04 -3.44 -17.92
CA PHE A 92 3.72 -3.03 -18.37
C PHE A 92 3.09 -2.01 -17.41
N ILE A 93 3.12 -2.31 -16.11
CA ILE A 93 2.61 -1.40 -15.06
C ILE A 93 3.34 -0.06 -15.16
N LYS A 94 4.67 -0.08 -15.23
CA LYS A 94 5.47 1.14 -15.25
C LYS A 94 5.23 2.00 -16.49
N GLN A 95 4.98 1.38 -17.63
CA GLN A 95 4.79 2.08 -18.90
C GLN A 95 3.36 2.60 -19.09
N TYR A 96 2.35 1.83 -18.66
CA TYR A 96 0.96 2.14 -18.98
C TYR A 96 0.14 2.63 -17.79
N LEU A 97 0.41 2.16 -16.56
CA LEU A 97 -0.48 2.44 -15.41
C LEU A 97 -0.09 3.71 -14.63
N PHE A 98 1.18 4.12 -14.62
CA PHE A 98 1.64 5.36 -13.96
C PHE A 98 1.41 6.61 -14.82
N ASN A 99 0.17 6.83 -15.25
CA ASN A 99 -0.30 8.07 -15.87
C ASN A 99 -1.38 8.70 -14.97
N PRO A 100 -1.36 10.04 -14.77
CA PRO A 100 -2.37 10.76 -14.00
C PRO A 100 -3.83 10.37 -14.29
N PHE A 101 -4.19 10.11 -15.55
CA PHE A 101 -5.55 9.70 -15.91
C PHE A 101 -5.93 8.33 -15.33
N ILE A 102 -5.05 7.34 -15.45
CA ILE A 102 -5.30 5.98 -14.97
C ILE A 102 -5.28 5.95 -13.44
N VAL A 103 -4.35 6.67 -12.81
CA VAL A 103 -4.28 6.79 -11.33
C VAL A 103 -5.53 7.48 -10.77
N SER A 104 -6.03 8.52 -11.43
CA SER A 104 -7.26 9.20 -11.00
C SER A 104 -8.48 8.29 -11.12
N PHE A 105 -8.59 7.54 -12.21
CA PHE A 105 -9.67 6.57 -12.38
C PHE A 105 -9.59 5.43 -11.35
N SER A 106 -8.39 4.90 -11.08
CA SER A 106 -8.22 3.83 -10.09
C SER A 106 -8.51 4.29 -8.67
N LEU A 107 -8.21 5.55 -8.32
CA LEU A 107 -8.60 6.16 -7.04
C LEU A 107 -10.12 6.18 -6.85
N ILE A 108 -10.85 6.65 -7.87
CA ILE A 108 -12.33 6.70 -7.83
C ILE A 108 -12.90 5.29 -7.77
N ALA A 109 -12.45 4.39 -8.65
CA ALA A 109 -12.90 3.01 -8.68
C ALA A 109 -12.61 2.29 -7.36
N GLY A 110 -11.41 2.46 -6.79
CA GLY A 110 -11.03 1.93 -5.50
C GLY A 110 -11.92 2.45 -4.37
N GLY A 111 -12.20 3.76 -4.33
CA GLY A 111 -13.13 4.35 -3.37
C GLY A 111 -14.54 3.76 -3.46
N VAL A 112 -15.08 3.60 -4.68
CA VAL A 112 -16.38 2.96 -4.90
C VAL A 112 -16.37 1.50 -4.42
N ILE A 113 -15.31 0.74 -4.74
CA ILE A 113 -15.16 -0.65 -4.29
C ILE A 113 -15.15 -0.72 -2.75
N LEU A 114 -14.42 0.17 -2.07
CA LEU A 114 -14.37 0.21 -0.61
C LEU A 114 -15.74 0.47 0.00
N ILE A 115 -16.50 1.42 -0.55
CA ILE A 115 -17.88 1.70 -0.11
C ILE A 115 -18.76 0.45 -0.27
N LEU A 116 -18.69 -0.22 -1.42
CA LEU A 116 -19.45 -1.44 -1.66
C LEU A 116 -19.06 -2.58 -0.71
N LEU A 117 -17.77 -2.73 -0.41
CA LEU A 117 -17.26 -3.72 0.54
C LEU A 117 -17.71 -3.43 1.97
N ASP A 118 -17.71 -2.16 2.38
CA ASP A 118 -18.17 -1.72 3.69
C ASP A 118 -19.67 -2.00 3.86
N MET A 119 -20.50 -1.58 2.89
CA MET A 119 -21.94 -1.88 2.86
C MET A 119 -22.23 -3.39 2.90
N TRP A 120 -21.41 -4.19 2.21
CA TRP A 120 -21.56 -5.65 2.21
C TRP A 120 -21.14 -6.30 3.53
N SER A 121 -20.18 -5.69 4.23
CA SER A 121 -19.65 -6.20 5.50
C SER A 121 -20.44 -5.75 6.72
N GLU A 122 -21.24 -4.69 6.63
CA GLU A 122 -21.97 -4.07 7.76
C GLU A 122 -22.81 -5.07 8.58
N HIS A 123 -23.36 -6.10 7.92
CA HIS A 123 -24.22 -7.10 8.55
C HIS A 123 -23.53 -8.46 8.77
N ARG A 124 -22.21 -8.54 8.57
CA ARG A 124 -21.44 -9.79 8.69
C ARG A 124 -20.56 -9.75 9.93
N SER A 125 -20.69 -10.76 10.79
CA SER A 125 -19.75 -10.94 11.90
C SER A 125 -18.35 -11.30 11.38
N ALA A 126 -17.31 -10.67 11.94
CA ALA A 126 -15.93 -11.02 11.64
C ALA A 126 -15.68 -12.51 11.89
N LYS A 127 -15.29 -13.23 10.83
CA LYS A 127 -15.04 -14.68 10.90
C LYS A 127 -13.78 -15.02 11.71
N TYR A 128 -12.83 -14.10 11.76
CA TYR A 128 -11.54 -14.23 12.47
C TYR A 128 -11.39 -13.05 13.41
N LYS A 129 -10.93 -13.29 14.64
CA LYS A 129 -10.66 -12.22 15.61
C LYS A 129 -9.24 -11.70 15.47
N ASP A 130 -8.29 -12.60 15.24
CA ASP A 130 -6.89 -12.29 15.10
C ASP A 130 -6.35 -12.69 13.71
N ILE A 131 -5.28 -12.02 13.29
CA ILE A 131 -4.62 -12.28 11.98
C ILE A 131 -4.03 -13.70 11.98
N GLU A 132 -3.60 -14.14 13.16
CA GLU A 132 -3.07 -15.46 13.47
C GLU A 132 -4.11 -16.57 13.25
N ASP A 133 -5.40 -16.25 13.18
CA ASP A 133 -6.47 -17.23 12.91
C ASP A 133 -6.75 -17.41 11.41
N ILE A 134 -6.24 -16.51 10.56
CA ILE A 134 -6.49 -16.55 9.12
C ILE A 134 -5.87 -17.82 8.54
N THR A 135 -6.68 -18.65 7.90
CA THR A 135 -6.19 -19.86 7.21
C THR A 135 -5.27 -19.52 6.04
N TYR A 136 -4.36 -20.43 5.64
CA TYR A 136 -3.53 -20.23 4.44
C TYR A 136 -4.34 -19.95 3.17
N GLY A 137 -5.51 -20.59 3.02
CA GLY A 137 -6.43 -20.29 1.92
C GLY A 137 -7.04 -18.88 2.00
N GLY A 138 -7.23 -18.34 3.20
CA GLY A 138 -7.61 -16.95 3.41
C GLY A 138 -6.49 -15.98 3.04
N ALA A 139 -5.25 -16.27 3.48
CA ALA A 139 -4.07 -15.48 3.13
C ALA A 139 -3.85 -15.42 1.61
N LEU A 140 -4.01 -16.55 0.92
CA LEU A 140 -3.90 -16.61 -0.55
C LEU A 140 -4.96 -15.75 -1.24
N LYS A 141 -6.22 -15.77 -0.75
CA LYS A 141 -7.29 -14.92 -1.30
C LYS A 141 -6.99 -13.43 -1.13
N ILE A 142 -6.44 -13.04 0.03
CA ILE A 142 -5.97 -11.67 0.26
C ILE A 142 -4.90 -11.31 -0.76
N GLY A 143 -3.90 -12.19 -0.96
CA GLY A 143 -2.85 -11.99 -1.95
C GLY A 143 -3.34 -11.84 -3.39
N VAL A 144 -4.37 -12.60 -3.78
CA VAL A 144 -4.99 -12.46 -5.10
C VAL A 144 -5.71 -11.12 -5.26
N ILE A 145 -6.33 -10.60 -4.20
CA ILE A 145 -6.98 -9.27 -4.20
C ILE A 145 -5.94 -8.14 -4.18
N GLN A 146 -4.72 -8.40 -3.69
CA GLN A 146 -3.61 -7.43 -3.71
C GLN A 146 -2.97 -7.25 -5.11
N CYS A 147 -3.25 -8.12 -6.08
CA CYS A 147 -2.81 -7.99 -7.47
C CYS A 147 -3.63 -6.95 -8.24
#